data_AF-A0A7W1PCL1-F1
#
_entry.id   AF-A0A7W1PCL1-F1
#
_cell.length_a   1.000
_cell.length_b   1.000
_cell.length_c   1.000
_cell.angle_alpha   90.00
_cell.angle_beta   90.00
_cell.angle_gamma   90.00
#
_symmetry.space_group_name_H-M   'P 1'
#
loop_
_entity.id
_entity.type
_entity.pdbx_description
1 polymer ?
#
loop_
_entity_poly.entity_id
_entity_poly.type
_entity_poly.pdbx_seq_one_letter_code
_entity_poly.pdbx_strand_id
1 'polypeptide(L)'
;MNAKEPHPPVVVSRRRWAHEVRAVVLSSYPYGGLQFCPPGIRLLPYQLEPALAILRHGALRVLIADDVGLGKTIEAGIVVREMAKIDPLSRILILCPAALRPQWARELAILFDLQIVDADAGWLLAVTRELPPDVNPWSLPGVYLASI
;
A
#
# COMPACT_ATOMS: atom_id res chain seq x y z
N MET A 1 -41.46 6.75 1.24
CA MET A 1 -41.86 5.51 0.53
C MET A 1 -41.28 5.56 -0.87
N ASN A 2 -40.15 4.91 -1.11
CA ASN A 2 -39.68 4.48 -2.44
C ASN A 2 -38.55 3.48 -2.19
N ALA A 3 -38.92 2.21 -2.04
CA ALA A 3 -37.96 1.12 -1.91
C ALA A 3 -37.32 0.93 -3.29
N LYS A 4 -36.05 1.30 -3.42
CA LYS A 4 -35.26 1.11 -4.64
C LYS A 4 -35.20 -0.40 -4.90
N GLU A 5 -35.84 -0.87 -5.97
CA GLU A 5 -35.82 -2.28 -6.37
C GLU A 5 -34.35 -2.77 -6.46
N PRO A 6 -34.03 -3.95 -5.91
CA PRO A 6 -32.66 -4.44 -5.93
C PRO A 6 -32.22 -4.69 -7.38
N HIS A 7 -31.20 -3.96 -7.82
CA HIS A 7 -30.58 -4.19 -9.13
C HIS A 7 -30.11 -5.65 -9.23
N PRO A 8 -30.30 -6.32 -10.39
CA PRO A 8 -29.88 -7.70 -10.56
C PRO A 8 -28.37 -7.83 -10.27
N PRO A 9 -27.93 -8.93 -9.63
CA PRO A 9 -26.53 -9.10 -9.27
C PRO A 9 -25.66 -9.06 -10.53
N VAL A 10 -24.90 -7.98 -10.68
CA VAL A 10 -23.94 -7.82 -11.78
C VAL A 10 -22.73 -8.69 -11.47
N VAL A 11 -22.46 -9.67 -12.32
CA VAL A 11 -21.22 -10.45 -12.25
C VAL A 11 -20.06 -9.52 -12.61
N VAL A 12 -19.31 -9.11 -11.59
CA VAL A 12 -18.14 -8.25 -11.72
C VAL A 12 -16.87 -9.09 -11.67
N SER A 13 -15.85 -8.71 -12.45
CA SER A 13 -14.53 -9.34 -12.35
C SER A 13 -13.98 -9.19 -10.94
N ARG A 14 -13.14 -10.13 -10.50
CA ARG A 14 -12.51 -10.08 -9.16
C ARG A 14 -11.79 -8.74 -8.89
N ARG A 15 -11.20 -8.13 -9.93
CA ARG A 15 -10.59 -6.80 -9.86
C ARG A 15 -11.62 -5.70 -9.63
N ARG A 16 -12.72 -5.69 -10.40
CA ARG A 16 -13.79 -4.69 -10.27
C ARG A 16 -14.51 -4.85 -8.94
N TRP A 17 -14.78 -6.08 -8.51
CA TRP A 17 -15.32 -6.38 -7.18
C TRP A 17 -14.39 -5.87 -6.07
N ALA A 18 -13.10 -6.20 -6.12
CA ALA A 18 -12.14 -5.73 -5.13
C ALA A 18 -12.02 -4.19 -5.12
N HIS A 19 -12.14 -3.54 -6.28
CA HIS A 19 -12.18 -2.08 -6.39
C HIS A 19 -13.43 -1.48 -5.73
N GLU A 20 -14.62 -1.98 -6.06
CA GLU A 20 -15.88 -1.51 -5.47
C GLU A 20 -15.93 -1.79 -3.97
N VAL A 21 -15.50 -2.97 -3.53
CA VAL A 21 -15.39 -3.31 -2.10
C VAL A 21 -14.40 -2.39 -1.41
N ARG A 22 -13.23 -2.11 -2.00
CA ARG A 22 -12.28 -1.13 -1.45
C ARG A 22 -12.90 0.26 -1.36
N ALA A 23 -13.60 0.73 -2.38
CA ALA A 23 -14.27 2.03 -2.36
C ALA A 23 -15.33 2.08 -1.24
N VAL A 24 -16.14 1.04 -1.09
CA VAL A 24 -17.14 0.91 -0.02
C VAL A 24 -16.47 0.86 1.35
N VAL A 25 -15.42 0.06 1.52
CA VAL A 25 -14.62 -0.02 2.76
C VAL A 25 -14.04 1.36 3.10
N LEU A 26 -13.35 2.02 2.16
CA LEU A 26 -12.80 3.35 2.36
C LEU A 26 -13.88 4.40 2.70
N SER A 27 -15.10 4.26 2.18
CA SER A 27 -16.22 5.15 2.51
C SER A 27 -16.93 4.82 3.83
N SER A 28 -16.83 3.57 4.30
CA SER A 28 -17.50 3.05 5.49
C SER A 28 -16.65 3.15 6.76
N TYR A 29 -15.32 3.22 6.61
CA TYR A 29 -14.46 3.66 7.70
C TYR A 29 -14.66 5.17 7.85
N PRO A 30 -15.27 5.67 8.95
CA PRO A 30 -15.32 7.10 9.19
C PRO A 30 -13.89 7.61 9.17
N TYR A 31 -13.64 8.77 8.56
CA TYR A 31 -12.33 9.41 8.40
C TYR A 31 -11.64 9.64 9.78
N GLY A 32 -11.19 8.58 10.42
CA GLY A 32 -10.38 8.55 11.62
C GLY A 32 -8.94 8.61 11.15
N GLY A 33 -8.52 9.84 10.87
CA GLY A 33 -7.30 10.20 10.16
C GLY A 33 -6.04 9.45 10.59
N LEU A 34 -5.11 9.38 9.65
CA LEU A 34 -3.69 9.03 9.83
C LEU A 34 -3.33 8.73 11.28
N GLN A 35 -3.41 7.46 11.62
CA GLN A 35 -3.30 6.98 13.00
C GLN A 35 -1.87 6.55 13.31
N PHE A 36 -1.06 6.38 12.26
CA PHE A 36 0.32 6.04 12.38
C PHE A 36 1.19 7.30 12.52
N CYS A 37 1.90 7.38 13.65
CA CYS A 37 2.99 8.32 13.83
C CYS A 37 4.28 7.51 13.99
N PRO A 38 5.27 7.63 13.08
CA PRO A 38 6.53 6.91 13.20
C PRO A 38 7.24 7.31 14.50
N PRO A 39 7.80 6.34 15.24
CA PRO A 39 8.48 6.63 16.49
C PRO A 39 9.71 7.52 16.26
N GLY A 40 9.90 8.51 17.12
CA GLY A 40 11.09 9.38 17.08
C GLY A 40 11.09 10.43 15.96
N ILE A 41 9.99 10.61 15.23
CA ILE A 41 9.87 11.61 14.16
C ILE A 41 8.68 12.53 14.43
N ARG A 42 8.90 13.84 14.33
CA ARG A 42 7.81 14.82 14.28
C ARG A 42 7.34 14.96 12.84
N LEU A 43 6.14 14.47 12.56
CA LEU A 43 5.53 14.62 11.25
C LEU A 43 5.15 16.09 10.98
N LEU A 44 5.43 16.54 9.76
CA LEU A 44 5.01 17.84 9.27
C LEU A 44 3.67 17.70 8.54
N PRO A 45 2.76 18.71 8.62
CA PRO A 45 1.43 18.59 8.02
C PRO A 45 1.43 18.23 6.53
N TYR A 46 2.38 18.77 5.76
CA TYR A 46 2.49 18.47 4.32
C TYR A 46 2.81 16.99 4.05
N GLN A 47 3.53 16.32 4.97
CA GLN A 47 3.89 14.91 4.81
C GLN A 47 2.69 13.96 4.88
N LEU A 48 1.55 14.47 5.32
CA LEU A 48 0.29 13.76 5.39
C LEU A 48 -0.52 13.87 4.09
N GLU A 49 -0.22 14.86 3.25
CA GLU A 49 -1.01 15.17 2.05
C GLU A 49 -1.10 13.99 1.06
N PRO A 50 -0.02 13.24 0.76
CA PRO A 50 -0.11 12.10 -0.14
C PRO A 50 -1.04 11.00 0.37
N ALA A 51 -0.98 10.72 1.68
CA ALA A 51 -1.85 9.73 2.31
C ALA A 51 -3.31 10.19 2.34
N LEU A 52 -3.56 11.48 2.62
CA LEU A 52 -4.90 12.06 2.54
C LEU A 52 -5.45 12.04 1.10
N ALA A 53 -4.63 12.33 0.09
CA ALA A 53 -5.03 12.26 -1.31
C ALA A 53 -5.55 10.87 -1.68
N ILE A 54 -4.86 9.82 -1.26
CA ILE A 54 -5.24 8.43 -1.55
C ILE A 54 -6.46 8.00 -0.74
N LEU A 55 -6.40 8.17 0.59
CA LEU A 55 -7.39 7.63 1.52
C LEU A 55 -8.68 8.44 1.56
N ARG A 56 -8.59 9.77 1.44
CA ARG A 56 -9.75 10.67 1.53
C ARG A 56 -10.32 11.03 0.17
N HIS A 57 -9.46 11.35 -0.78
CA HIS A 57 -9.87 11.85 -2.09
C HIS A 57 -9.93 10.76 -3.16
N GLY A 58 -9.58 9.51 -2.83
CA GLY A 58 -9.64 8.37 -3.75
C GLY A 58 -8.59 8.46 -4.87
N ALA A 59 -7.51 9.21 -4.68
CA ALA A 59 -6.45 9.30 -5.68
C ALA A 59 -5.81 7.93 -5.91
N LEU A 60 -5.75 7.51 -7.18
CA LEU A 60 -5.16 6.23 -7.56
C LEU A 60 -3.68 6.33 -7.92
N ARG A 61 -3.23 7.53 -8.28
CA ARG A 61 -1.86 7.81 -8.73
C ARG A 61 -1.45 9.14 -8.12
N VAL A 62 -0.36 9.13 -7.36
CA VAL A 62 0.20 10.31 -6.70
C VAL A 62 1.66 10.43 -7.10
N LEU A 63 2.07 11.63 -7.50
CA LEU A 63 3.47 11.99 -7.69
C LEU A 63 3.87 12.91 -6.53
N ILE A 64 4.81 12.43 -5.72
CA ILE A 64 5.43 13.23 -4.66
C ILE A 64 6.67 13.89 -5.25
N ALA A 65 6.65 15.22 -5.36
CA ALA A 65 7.66 15.99 -6.07
C ALA A 65 8.28 17.10 -5.21
N ASP A 66 8.29 16.91 -3.89
CA ASP A 66 8.89 17.86 -2.96
C ASP A 66 10.41 17.91 -3.08
N ASP A 67 11.03 18.96 -2.53
CA ASP A 67 12.48 19.15 -2.54
C ASP A 67 13.25 17.96 -1.90
N VAL A 68 14.52 17.85 -2.27
CA VAL A 68 15.44 16.85 -1.71
C VAL A 68 15.57 17.08 -0.19
N GLY A 69 15.37 16.02 0.59
CA GLY A 69 15.46 16.08 2.05
C GLY A 69 14.16 16.37 2.80
N LEU A 70 13.04 16.67 2.13
CA LEU A 70 11.76 16.98 2.79
C LEU A 70 10.99 15.77 3.35
N GLY A 71 11.53 14.56 3.17
CA GLY A 71 10.97 13.33 3.76
C GLY A 71 10.07 12.51 2.84
N LYS A 72 10.31 12.51 1.53
CA LYS A 72 9.56 11.68 0.56
C LYS A 72 9.46 10.20 0.94
N THR A 73 10.52 9.64 1.55
CA THR A 73 10.50 8.25 2.05
C THR A 73 9.53 8.10 3.24
N ILE A 74 9.45 9.11 4.11
CA ILE A 74 8.50 9.11 5.23
C ILE A 74 7.07 9.19 4.71
N GLU A 75 6.79 10.06 3.75
CA GLU A 75 5.48 10.19 3.11
C GLU A 75 5.04 8.87 2.47
N ALA A 76 5.92 8.24 1.70
CA ALA A 76 5.68 6.93 1.12
C ALA A 76 5.43 5.85 2.19
N GLY A 77 6.21 5.86 3.27
CA GLY A 77 6.04 4.93 4.40
C GLY A 77 4.69 5.09 5.10
N ILE A 78 4.21 6.33 5.28
CA ILE A 78 2.87 6.60 5.84
C ILE A 78 1.81 6.00 4.93
N VAL A 79 1.90 6.21 3.61
CA VAL A 79 0.96 5.62 2.64
C VAL A 79 0.95 4.10 2.75
N VAL A 80 2.13 3.46 2.70
CA VAL A 80 2.24 1.99 2.77
C VAL A 80 1.66 1.46 4.07
N ARG A 81 1.97 2.10 5.20
CA ARG A 81 1.55 1.66 6.52
C ARG A 81 0.03 1.75 6.72
N GLU A 82 -0.57 2.86 6.28
CA GLU A 82 -2.02 3.04 6.36
C GLU A 82 -2.75 2.10 5.40
N MET A 83 -2.24 1.91 4.19
CA MET A 83 -2.80 0.95 3.23
C MET A 83 -2.76 -0.49 3.76
N ALA A 84 -1.64 -0.91 4.35
CA ALA A 84 -1.49 -2.22 4.97
C ALA A 84 -2.41 -2.41 6.19
N LYS A 85 -2.71 -1.32 6.92
CA LYS A 85 -3.63 -1.32 8.06
C LYS A 85 -5.08 -1.50 7.63
N ILE A 86 -5.49 -0.85 6.54
CA ILE A 86 -6.86 -0.89 6.04
C ILE A 86 -7.19 -2.25 5.43
N ASP A 87 -6.25 -2.83 4.68
CA ASP A 87 -6.43 -4.10 4.00
C ASP A 87 -5.24 -5.04 4.30
N PRO A 88 -5.38 -6.00 5.22
CA PRO A 88 -4.36 -7.01 5.50
C PRO A 88 -4.03 -7.90 4.30
N LEU A 89 -4.90 -7.96 3.30
CA LEU A 89 -4.69 -8.69 2.05
C LEU A 89 -4.12 -7.79 0.94
N SER A 90 -3.69 -6.57 1.30
CA SER A 90 -3.06 -5.65 0.38
C SER A 90 -1.76 -6.23 -0.21
N ARG A 91 -1.49 -5.81 -1.44
CA ARG A 91 -0.32 -6.19 -2.22
C ARG A 91 0.40 -4.93 -2.58
N ILE A 92 1.54 -4.71 -1.94
CA ILE A 92 2.30 -3.47 -2.06
C ILE A 92 3.68 -3.84 -2.59
N LEU A 93 4.04 -3.28 -3.73
CA LEU A 93 5.37 -3.43 -4.32
C LEU A 93 6.09 -2.09 -4.28
N ILE A 94 7.21 -2.06 -3.57
CA ILE A 94 8.09 -0.90 -3.46
C ILE A 94 9.29 -1.15 -4.36
N LEU A 95 9.48 -0.28 -5.35
CA LEU A 95 10.61 -0.30 -6.27
C LEU A 95 11.57 0.83 -5.92
N CYS A 96 12.83 0.49 -5.67
CA CYS A 96 13.87 1.48 -5.37
C CYS A 96 15.19 1.13 -6.09
N PRO A 97 16.11 2.08 -6.29
CA PRO A 97 17.46 1.76 -6.75
C PRO A 97 18.14 0.76 -5.82
N ALA A 98 18.88 -0.21 -6.37
CA ALA A 98 19.54 -1.27 -5.60
C ALA A 98 20.37 -0.75 -4.40
N ALA A 99 21.05 0.40 -4.58
CA ALA A 99 21.83 1.03 -3.53
C ALA A 99 21.01 1.53 -2.32
N LEU A 100 19.74 1.89 -2.54
CA LEU A 100 18.84 2.40 -1.49
C LEU A 100 18.02 1.30 -0.82
N ARG A 101 17.99 0.08 -1.39
CA ARG A 101 17.21 -1.04 -0.85
C ARG A 101 17.47 -1.33 0.64
N PRO A 102 18.73 -1.40 1.13
CA PRO A 102 18.98 -1.67 2.54
C PRO A 102 18.46 -0.56 3.46
N GLN A 103 18.51 0.69 2.98
CA GLN A 103 17.98 1.83 3.72
C GLN A 103 16.45 1.76 3.80
N TRP A 104 15.77 1.51 2.68
CA TRP A 104 14.32 1.36 2.64
C TRP A 104 13.85 0.20 3.53
N ALA A 105 14.48 -0.97 3.46
CA ALA A 105 14.13 -2.10 4.30
C ALA A 105 14.24 -1.75 5.79
N ARG A 106 15.33 -1.08 6.18
CA ARG A 106 15.56 -0.65 7.56
C ARG A 106 14.53 0.39 8.02
N GLU A 107 14.31 1.44 7.23
CA GLU A 107 13.38 2.51 7.59
C GLU A 107 11.93 1.99 7.69
N LEU A 108 11.49 1.14 6.76
CA LEU A 108 10.16 0.53 6.80
C LEU A 108 9.98 -0.40 8.01
N ALA A 109 11.01 -1.16 8.38
CA ALA A 109 10.94 -2.02 9.56
C ALA A 109 10.93 -1.18 10.87
N ILE A 110 11.84 -0.22 11.01
CA ILE A 110 12.04 0.53 12.27
C ILE A 110 10.99 1.62 12.47
N LEU A 111 10.72 2.40 11.41
CA LEU A 111 9.86 3.58 11.53
C LEU A 111 8.40 3.25 11.26
N PHE A 112 8.10 2.19 10.53
CA PHE A 112 6.73 1.87 10.11
C PHE A 112 6.21 0.55 10.66
N ASP A 113 7.03 -0.24 11.36
CA ASP A 113 6.66 -1.56 11.90
C ASP A 113 6.08 -2.47 10.80
N LEU A 114 6.71 -2.45 9.62
CA LEU A 114 6.30 -3.23 8.46
C LEU A 114 7.18 -4.46 8.29
N GLN A 115 6.54 -5.62 8.12
CA GLN A 115 7.21 -6.84 7.69
C GLN A 115 7.41 -6.79 6.18
N ILE A 116 8.65 -6.55 5.77
CA ILE A 116 9.04 -6.44 4.37
C ILE A 116 9.57 -7.78 3.87
N VAL A 117 9.06 -8.23 2.74
CA VAL A 117 9.66 -9.33 1.97
C VAL A 117 10.70 -8.73 1.03
N ASP A 118 11.96 -9.10 1.23
CA ASP A 118 13.03 -8.73 0.31
C ASP A 118 12.91 -9.57 -0.98
N ALA A 119 12.29 -8.99 -2.00
CA ALA A 119 11.85 -9.67 -3.20
C ALA A 119 12.89 -9.55 -4.32
N ASP A 120 14.08 -10.10 -4.07
CA ASP A 120 15.15 -10.17 -5.07
C ASP A 120 14.97 -11.35 -6.04
N ALA A 121 15.93 -11.50 -6.96
CA ALA A 121 15.93 -12.60 -7.92
C ALA A 121 15.99 -13.99 -7.24
N GLY A 122 16.69 -14.10 -6.11
CA GLY A 122 16.78 -15.33 -5.33
C GLY A 122 15.43 -15.69 -4.70
N TRP A 123 14.77 -14.71 -4.09
CA TRP A 123 13.41 -14.86 -3.56
C TRP A 123 12.43 -15.30 -4.66
N LEU A 124 12.46 -14.65 -5.82
CA LEU A 124 11.56 -14.97 -6.92
C LEU A 124 11.75 -16.41 -7.42
N LEU A 125 13.01 -16.88 -7.51
CA LEU A 125 13.32 -18.26 -7.88
C LEU A 125 12.86 -19.27 -6.83
N ALA A 126 13.03 -18.95 -5.54
CA ALA A 126 12.60 -19.80 -4.45
C ALA A 126 11.08 -19.93 -4.41
N VAL A 127 10.36 -18.79 -4.41
CA VAL A 127 8.90 -18.79 -4.30
C VAL A 127 8.23 -19.44 -5.52
N THR A 128 8.79 -19.28 -6.72
CA THR A 128 8.25 -19.91 -7.94
C THR A 128 8.38 -21.43 -7.92
N ARG A 129 9.33 -22.00 -7.18
CA ARG A 129 9.47 -23.46 -7.02
C ARG A 129 8.43 -24.04 -6.06
N GLU A 130 7.99 -23.26 -5.09
CA GLU A 130 7.03 -23.68 -4.07
C GLU A 130 5.58 -23.47 -4.51
N LEU A 131 5.34 -22.47 -5.36
CA LEU A 131 4.00 -22.14 -5.84
C LEU A 131 3.54 -23.05 -6.99
N PRO A 132 2.22 -23.29 -7.11
CA PRO A 132 1.66 -23.88 -8.31
C PRO A 132 2.04 -23.09 -9.57
N PRO A 133 2.26 -23.76 -10.72
CA PRO A 133 2.80 -23.14 -11.94
C PRO A 133 1.91 -22.04 -12.54
N ASP A 134 0.63 -22.00 -12.18
CA ASP A 134 -0.35 -21.00 -12.62
C ASP A 134 -0.48 -19.79 -11.66
N VAL A 135 0.23 -19.82 -10.52
CA VAL A 135 0.16 -18.75 -9.52
C VAL A 135 1.30 -17.76 -9.72
N ASN A 136 0.95 -16.50 -9.98
CA ASN A 136 1.92 -15.42 -10.02
C ASN A 136 2.42 -15.09 -8.59
N PRO A 137 3.74 -15.10 -8.30
CA PRO A 137 4.29 -14.75 -6.99
C PRO A 137 3.83 -13.39 -6.44
N TRP A 138 3.69 -12.38 -7.31
CA TRP A 138 3.26 -11.03 -6.94
C TRP A 138 1.76 -10.93 -6.64
N SER A 139 1.01 -12.01 -6.87
CA SER A 139 -0.41 -12.06 -6.56
C SER A 139 -0.69 -12.35 -5.08
N LEU A 140 0.33 -12.76 -4.33
CA LEU A 140 0.26 -13.01 -2.90
C LEU A 140 0.16 -11.70 -2.10
N PRO A 141 -0.59 -11.68 -0.97
CA PRO A 141 -0.60 -10.57 -0.03
C PRO A 141 0.78 -10.32 0.60
N GLY A 142 1.13 -9.05 0.77
CA GLY A 142 2.38 -8.67 1.40
C GLY A 142 2.91 -7.31 0.96
N VAL A 143 3.94 -6.86 1.67
CA VAL A 143 4.75 -5.69 1.30
C VAL A 143 6.09 -6.19 0.78
N TYR A 144 6.31 -6.02 -0.51
CA TYR A 144 7.49 -6.49 -1.22
C TYR A 144 8.40 -5.31 -1.53
N LEU A 145 9.69 -5.48 -1.28
CA LEU A 145 10.73 -4.53 -1.66
C LEU A 145 11.59 -5.16 -2.74
N ALA A 146 11.66 -4.52 -3.90
CA ALA A 146 12.47 -4.96 -5.02
C ALA A 146 13.30 -3.79 -5.58
N SER A 147 14.36 -4.13 -6.31
CA SER A 147 15.21 -3.15 -6.98
C SER A 147 14.97 -3.10 -8.47
N ILE A 148 15.08 -1.90 -9.05
CA ILE A 148 15.16 -1.66 -10.50
C ILE A 148 16.61 -1.53 -10.96
#